data_AF-A0A662JNL6-F1
#
_entry.id   AF-A0A662JNL6-F1
#
_cell.length_a   1.000
_cell.length_b   1.000
_cell.length_c   1.000
_cell.angle_alpha   90.00
_cell.angle_beta   90.00
_cell.angle_gamma   90.00
#
_symmetry.space_group_name_H-M   'P 1'
#
loop_
_entity.id
_entity.type
_entity.pdbx_description
1 polymer ?
#
loop_
_entity_poly.entity_id
_entity_poly.type
_entity_poly.pdbx_seq_one_letter_code
_entity_poly.pdbx_strand_id
1 'polypeptide(L)' 'MREAMLYTQLSDGSVECNLCHRRCRIPKGSTGFCGVRKNVDGVLYSLVYGKAIAANVDPIEKKPLFHYYP' A
#
# COMPACT_ATOMS: atom_id res chain seq x y z
N MET A 1 -6.79 10.06 -0.62
CA MET A 1 -5.47 9.83 0.00
C MET A 1 -5.74 9.55 1.47
N ARG A 2 -5.20 8.47 2.04
CA ARG A 2 -5.45 8.09 3.45
C ARG A 2 -4.13 7.94 4.19
N GLU A 3 -4.02 8.48 5.40
CA GLU A 3 -2.83 8.33 6.22
C GLU A 3 -2.53 6.85 6.51
N ALA A 4 -1.25 6.51 6.49
CA ALA A 4 -0.74 5.20 6.82
C ALA A 4 -0.68 4.99 8.33
N MET A 5 -0.93 3.77 8.81
CA MET A 5 -1.01 3.52 10.25
C MET A 5 0.32 3.13 10.91
N LEU A 6 1.25 2.53 10.16
CA LEU A 6 2.47 1.92 10.71
C LEU A 6 3.71 2.60 10.13
N TYR A 7 4.06 3.76 10.68
CA TYR A 7 5.29 4.48 10.34
C TYR A 7 5.79 5.31 11.51
N THR A 8 7.07 5.62 11.51
CA THR A 8 7.71 6.50 12.49
C THR A 8 8.13 7.79 11.80
N GLN A 9 7.79 8.93 12.40
CA GLN A 9 8.27 10.23 11.94
C GLN A 9 9.71 10.45 12.43
N LEU A 10 10.59 10.91 11.55
CA LEU A 10 11.98 11.22 11.87
C LEU A 10 12.19 12.73 11.93
N SER A 11 13.20 13.17 12.68
CA SER A 11 13.47 14.59 12.96
C SER A 11 13.86 15.40 11.71
N ASP A 12 14.32 14.75 10.65
CA ASP A 12 14.67 15.36 9.35
C ASP A 12 13.46 15.49 8.41
N GLY A 13 12.24 15.19 8.89
CA GLY A 13 11.03 15.18 8.08
C GLY A 13 10.90 13.97 7.15
N SER A 14 11.85 13.03 7.19
CA SER A 14 11.68 11.72 6.59
C SER A 14 10.79 10.82 7.47
N VAL A 15 10.31 9.72 6.90
CA VAL A 15 9.50 8.74 7.62
C VAL A 15 10.05 7.35 7.43
N GLU A 16 10.07 6.55 8.50
CA GLU A 16 10.37 5.13 8.43
C GLU A 16 9.06 4.33 8.30
N CYS A 17 8.84 3.72 7.13
CA CYS A 17 7.63 2.96 6.83
C CYS A 17 7.75 1.53 7.36
N ASN A 18 6.92 1.15 8.33
CA ASN A 18 6.93 -0.18 8.98
C ASN A 18 5.81 -1.11 8.48
N LEU A 19 5.23 -0.83 7.31
CA LEU A 19 4.10 -1.59 6.75
C LEU A 19 4.49 -2.89 6.04
N CYS A 20 5.74 -2.99 5.55
CA CYS A 20 6.25 -4.19 4.93
C CYS A 20 7.68 -4.45 5.40
N HIS A 21 8.19 -5.65 5.12
CA HIS A 21 9.51 -6.09 5.56
C HIS A 21 10.68 -5.20 5.11
N ARG A 22 10.49 -4.36 4.07
CA ARG A 22 11.57 -3.52 3.51
C ARG A 22 11.92 -2.31 4.39
N ARG A 23 11.03 -1.89 5.30
CA ARG A 23 11.29 -0.79 6.25
C ARG A 23 11.85 0.47 5.58
N CYS A 24 11.21 0.94 4.50
CA CYS A 24 11.74 2.05 3.71
C CYS A 24 11.83 3.33 4.56
N ARG A 25 12.99 3.99 4.56
CA ARG A 25 13.13 5.39 4.96
C ARG A 25 12.79 6.28 3.76
N ILE A 26 11.71 7.06 3.86
CA ILE A 26 11.14 7.84 2.77
C ILE A 26 11.38 9.33 3.05
N PRO A 27 12.25 10.02 2.27
CA PRO A 27 12.47 11.45 2.42
C PRO A 27 11.19 12.27 2.21
N LYS A 28 11.18 13.49 2.72
CA LYS A 28 10.07 14.42 2.55
C LYS A 28 9.75 14.62 1.07
N GLY A 29 8.47 14.48 0.70
CA GLY A 29 8.00 14.64 -0.68
C GLY A 29 8.22 13.43 -1.59
N SER A 30 8.97 12.43 -1.15
CA SER A 30 9.28 11.22 -1.93
C SER A 30 8.28 10.09 -1.70
N THR A 31 8.33 9.08 -2.56
CA THR A 31 7.60 7.82 -2.43
C THR A 31 8.52 6.69 -1.99
N GLY A 32 7.96 5.71 -1.29
CA GLY A 32 8.68 4.47 -0.96
C GLY A 32 8.86 3.57 -2.19
N PHE A 33 9.64 2.50 -2.01
CA PHE A 33 9.92 1.51 -3.06
C PHE A 33 8.66 0.96 -3.75
N CYS A 34 7.56 0.81 -3.01
CA CYS A 34 6.29 0.32 -3.56
C CYS A 34 5.58 1.29 -4.51
N GLY A 35 6.05 2.54 -4.66
CA GLY A 35 5.44 3.57 -5.50
C GLY A 35 4.10 4.13 -5.01
N VAL A 36 3.44 3.47 -4.05
CA VAL A 36 2.07 3.81 -3.61
C VAL A 36 2.00 4.49 -2.23
N ARG A 37 3.13 4.62 -1.53
CA ARG A 37 3.23 5.33 -0.25
C ARG A 37 4.08 6.57 -0.41
N LYS A 38 3.54 7.74 -0.04
CA LYS A 38 4.21 9.05 -0.18
C LYS A 38 4.33 9.73 1.17
N ASN A 39 5.52 10.25 1.46
CA ASN A 39 5.72 11.16 2.59
C ASN A 39 5.32 12.58 2.16
N VAL A 40 4.31 13.14 2.82
CA VAL A 40 3.86 14.53 2.63
C VAL A 40 4.05 15.23 3.97
N ASP A 41 5.02 16.14 4.02
CA ASP A 41 5.32 16.95 5.21
C ASP A 41 5.54 16.16 6.51
N GLY A 42 6.21 15.01 6.43
CA GLY A 42 6.48 14.14 7.59
C GLY A 42 5.37 13.13 7.88
N VAL A 43 4.25 13.17 7.15
CA VAL A 43 3.13 12.24 7.31
C VAL A 43 3.11 11.26 6.14
N LEU A 44 3.06 9.96 6.43
CA LEU A 44 3.03 8.94 5.41
C LEU A 44 1.59 8.69 4.93
N TYR A 45 1.35 8.79 3.63
CA TYR A 45 0.03 8.57 3.02
C TYR A 45 0.04 7.40 2.04
N SER A 46 -1.10 6.70 1.96
CA SER A 46 -1.45 5.78 0.88
C SER A 46 -2.13 6.52 -0.27
N LEU A 47 -1.53 6.41 -1.46
CA LEU A 47 -2.03 7.01 -2.71
C LEU A 47 -3.16 6.19 -3.35
N VAL A 48 -3.30 4.92 -2.97
CA VAL A 48 -4.19 3.94 -3.60
C VAL A 48 -5.22 3.36 -2.62
N TYR A 49 -5.37 3.94 -1.43
CA TYR A 49 -6.38 3.48 -0.48
C TYR A 49 -7.78 3.51 -1.10
N GLY A 50 -8.49 2.38 -1.04
CA GLY A 50 -9.84 2.23 -1.58
C GLY A 50 -9.92 2.17 -3.12
N LYS A 51 -8.79 2.10 -3.83
CA LYS A 51 -8.79 1.98 -5.29
C LYS A 51 -8.69 0.52 -5.71
N ALA A 52 -9.64 0.06 -6.53
CA ALA A 52 -9.54 -1.23 -7.19
C ALA A 52 -8.38 -1.23 -8.19
N ILE A 53 -7.57 -2.29 -8.18
CA ILE A 53 -6.46 -2.46 -9.14
C ILE A 53 -6.91 -3.18 -10.42
N ALA A 54 -7.94 -4.00 -10.32
CA ALA A 54 -8.55 -4.75 -11.41
C ALA A 54 -9.98 -5.12 -11.03
N ALA A 55 -10.88 -5.11 -12.01
CA ALA A 55 -12.23 -5.60 -11.89
C ALA A 55 -12.54 -6.42 -13.16
N ASN A 56 -12.92 -7.67 -12.97
CA ASN A 56 -13.23 -8.59 -14.07
C ASN A 56 -14.55 -9.27 -13.78
N VAL A 57 -15.38 -9.43 -14.82
CA VAL A 57 -16.54 -10.31 -14.77
C VAL A 57 -16.04 -11.70 -15.16
N ASP A 58 -15.57 -12.45 -14.18
CA ASP A 58 -15.05 -13.80 -14.38
C ASP A 58 -16.12 -14.84 -14.00
N PRO A 59 -16.34 -15.87 -14.85
CA PRO A 59 -17.23 -16.98 -14.49
C PRO A 59 -16.65 -17.75 -13.29
N ILE A 60 -17.52 -18.40 -12.51
CA ILE A 60 -17.12 -19.07 -11.26
C ILE A 60 -16.07 -20.17 -11.51
N GLU A 61 -16.10 -20.76 -12.70
CA GLU A 61 -15.24 -21.84 -13.19
C GLU A 61 -13.78 -21.41 -13.43
N LYS A 62 -13.47 -20.09 -13.47
CA LYS A 62 -12.08 -19.61 -13.60
C LYS A 62 -11.23 -19.92 -12.37
N LYS A 63 -11.86 -20.02 -11.20
CA LYS A 63 -11.23 -20.55 -9.99
C LYS A 63 -11.38 -22.07 -9.98
N PRO A 64 -10.45 -22.85 -9.38
CA PRO A 64 -10.50 -24.32 -9.38
C PRO A 64 -11.58 -24.85 -8.40
N LEU A 65 -12.82 -24.42 -8.61
CA LEU A 65 -13.99 -24.70 -7.78
C LEU A 65 -15.08 -25.45 -8.57
N PHE A 66 -14.76 -25.93 -9.77
CA PHE A 66 -15.69 -26.67 -10.65
C PHE A 66 -16.30 -27.92 -9.96
N HIS A 67 -15.64 -28.46 -8.93
CA HIS A 67 -16.13 -29.55 -8.07
C HIS A 67 -15.99 -29.21 -6.58
N TYR A 68 -16.30 -27.98 -6.16
CA TYR A 68 -16.18 -27.58 -4.76
C TYR A 68 -17.22 -28.27 -3.84
N TYR A 69 -18.32 -28.75 -4.42
CA TYR A 69 -19.27 -29.70 -3.82
C TYR A 69 -19.58 -30.80 -4.85
N PRO A 70 -20.04 -32.00 -4.43
CA PRO A 70 -20.12 -33.18 -5.30
C PRO A 70 -21.06 -32.98 -6.49
#